data_AF-A0A7L0MIX3-F1
#
_entry.id   AF-A0A7L0MIX3-F1
#
_cell.length_a   1.000
_cell.length_b   1.000
_cell.length_c   1.000
_cell.angle_alpha   90.00
_cell.angle_beta   90.00
_cell.angle_gamma   90.00
#
_symmetry.space_group_name_H-M   'P 1'
#
loop_
_entity.id
_entity.type
_entity.pdbx_description
1 polymer ?
#
loop_
_entity_poly.entity_id
_entity_poly.type
_entity_poly.pdbx_seq_one_letter_code
_entity_poly.pdbx_strand_id
1 'polypeptide(L)'
;PRTALVPVPPALQYVLDADTERRRLGHPPRGAFLSRRSSDPEHQFSGTVELPRQQARVCVTATFQLQDNIRDKLRPITMTLAYGIHGDGATRQRQDPARLRRSSVLPPLSPVL
;
A
#
# COMPACT_ATOMS: atom_id res chain seq x y z
N PRO A 1 15.77 14.51 -33.82
CA PRO A 1 16.00 13.45 -32.80
C PRO A 1 14.87 13.41 -31.75
N ARG A 2 13.97 12.43 -31.82
CA ARG A 2 12.98 12.18 -30.76
C ARG A 2 13.67 11.38 -29.66
N THR A 3 13.87 11.99 -28.50
CA THR A 3 14.29 11.28 -27.29
C THR A 3 13.26 10.20 -27.00
N ALA A 4 13.66 8.93 -27.05
CA ALA A 4 12.78 7.85 -26.65
C ALA A 4 12.50 7.99 -25.15
N LEU A 5 11.24 8.16 -24.77
CA LEU A 5 10.81 8.11 -23.38
C LEU A 5 11.07 6.68 -22.87
N VAL A 6 11.99 6.56 -21.90
CA VAL A 6 12.21 5.29 -21.19
C VAL A 6 10.97 5.03 -20.33
N PRO A 7 10.26 3.90 -20.51
CA PRO A 7 9.10 3.58 -19.70
C PRO A 7 9.48 3.47 -18.24
N VAL A 8 8.78 4.17 -17.35
CA VAL A 8 9.01 4.04 -15.90
C VAL A 8 8.30 2.77 -15.41
N PRO A 9 9.00 1.83 -14.77
CA PRO A 9 8.36 0.63 -14.25
C PRO A 9 7.32 1.00 -13.17
N PRO A 10 6.20 0.27 -13.08
CA PRO A 10 5.26 0.47 -11.99
C PRO A 10 5.93 0.18 -10.64
N ALA A 11 5.51 0.89 -9.61
CA ALA A 11 6.03 0.74 -8.26
C ALA A 11 4.88 0.71 -7.24
N LEU A 12 5.07 -0.02 -6.14
CA LEU A 12 4.20 0.05 -4.97
C LEU A 12 4.81 0.99 -3.95
N GLN A 13 4.08 2.02 -3.56
CA GLN A 13 4.35 2.76 -2.33
C GLN A 13 3.55 2.09 -1.23
N TYR A 14 4.19 1.74 -0.12
CA TYR A 14 3.55 1.01 0.96
C TYR A 14 3.87 1.61 2.33
N VAL A 15 2.97 1.35 3.27
CA VAL A 15 3.14 1.60 4.69
C VAL A 15 2.78 0.33 5.44
N LEU A 16 3.74 -0.20 6.19
CA LEU A 16 3.50 -1.22 7.20
C LEU A 16 3.25 -0.52 8.53
N ASP A 17 2.13 -0.83 9.17
CA ASP A 17 1.66 -0.17 10.38
C ASP A 17 1.43 -1.19 11.50
N ALA A 18 2.05 -0.98 12.67
CA ALA A 18 2.14 -1.95 13.75
C ALA A 18 1.33 -1.58 15.00
N ASP A 19 0.69 -2.56 15.63
CA ASP A 19 -0.17 -2.40 16.81
C ASP A 19 -1.45 -1.58 16.52
N THR A 20 -1.98 -1.70 15.30
CA THR A 20 -3.05 -0.84 14.78
C THR A 20 -4.35 -0.91 15.59
N GLU A 21 -4.81 -2.10 15.98
CA GLU A 21 -6.02 -2.26 16.80
C GLU A 21 -5.88 -1.61 18.18
N ARG A 22 -4.69 -1.71 18.80
CA ARG A 22 -4.40 -1.03 20.06
C ARG A 22 -4.47 0.49 19.90
N ARG A 23 -3.90 1.02 18.81
CA ARG A 23 -3.90 2.47 18.57
C ARG A 23 -5.28 3.01 18.20
N ARG A 24 -6.13 2.21 17.55
CA ARG A 24 -7.55 2.55 17.33
C ARG A 24 -8.31 2.78 18.62
N LEU A 25 -7.91 2.11 19.70
CA LEU A 25 -8.45 2.32 21.05
C LEU A 25 -7.79 3.50 21.80
N GLY A 26 -6.92 4.27 21.15
CA GLY A 26 -6.24 5.43 21.74
C GLY A 26 -5.03 5.10 22.61
N HIS A 27 -4.59 3.84 22.63
CA HIS A 27 -3.39 3.44 23.37
C HIS A 27 -2.12 3.61 22.53
N PRO A 28 -0.98 3.98 23.13
CA PRO A 28 0.28 4.08 22.41
C PRO A 28 0.76 2.70 21.91
N PRO A 29 1.51 2.66 20.79
CA PRO A 29 2.09 1.41 20.30
C PRO A 29 3.07 0.82 21.31
N ARG A 30 3.17 -0.51 21.33
CA ARG A 30 4.06 -1.25 22.23
C ARG A 30 5.48 -1.43 21.70
N GLY A 31 5.82 -0.79 20.59
CA GLY A 31 7.10 -0.99 19.93
C GLY A 31 7.32 0.01 18.80
N ALA A 32 8.47 -0.12 18.16
CA ALA A 32 8.88 0.74 17.05
C ALA A 32 9.62 -0.04 15.97
N PHE A 33 9.51 0.42 14.72
CA PHE A 33 10.36 -0.07 13.63
C PHE A 33 11.77 0.52 13.75
N LEU A 34 12.78 -0.36 13.69
CA LEU A 34 14.20 -0.01 13.82
C LEU A 34 14.73 0.72 12.57
N SER A 35 14.32 0.26 11.39
CA SER A 35 14.80 0.76 10.10
C SER A 35 13.84 1.76 9.44
N ARG A 36 12.98 2.42 10.22
CA ARG A 36 12.00 3.38 9.70
C ARG A 36 12.66 4.63 9.15
N ARG A 37 11.99 5.33 8.23
CA ARG A 37 12.43 6.66 7.80
C ARG A 37 12.25 7.65 8.95
N SER A 38 13.06 8.71 8.98
CA SER A 38 12.92 9.75 10.01
C SER A 38 11.56 10.46 9.97
N SER A 39 10.92 10.49 8.80
CA SER A 39 9.56 11.01 8.62
C SER A 39 8.46 10.08 9.10
N ASP A 40 8.76 8.78 9.27
CA ASP A 40 7.77 7.79 9.66
C ASP A 40 7.55 7.85 11.19
N PRO A 41 6.29 7.80 11.65
CA PRO A 41 6.01 7.53 13.06
C PRO A 41 6.68 6.23 13.53
N GLU A 42 6.97 6.10 14.82
CA GLU A 42 7.66 4.94 15.39
C GLU A 42 7.01 3.59 15.03
N HIS A 43 5.68 3.57 14.92
CA HIS A 43 4.87 2.40 14.63
C HIS A 43 4.65 2.16 13.14
N GLN A 44 5.27 2.94 12.25
CA GLN A 44 5.18 2.79 10.80
C GLN A 44 6.54 2.55 10.17
N PHE A 45 6.52 1.81 9.06
CA PHE A 45 7.64 1.63 8.16
C PHE A 45 7.14 1.82 6.74
N SER A 46 7.56 2.90 6.08
CA SER A 46 7.14 3.21 4.72
C SER A 46 8.26 2.95 3.71
N GLY A 47 7.86 2.59 2.49
CA GLY A 47 8.82 2.30 1.43
C GLY A 47 8.20 2.31 0.04
N THR A 48 9.08 2.18 -0.94
CA THR A 48 8.71 2.00 -2.34
C THR A 48 9.39 0.74 -2.84
N VAL A 49 8.66 -0.08 -3.60
CA VAL A 49 9.22 -1.26 -4.26
C VAL A 49 8.81 -1.25 -5.73
N GLU A 50 9.80 -1.39 -6.61
CA GLU A 50 9.55 -1.48 -8.04
C GLU A 50 9.00 -2.86 -8.40
N LEU A 51 8.08 -2.89 -9.37
CA LEU A 51 7.50 -4.11 -9.93
C LEU A 51 8.11 -4.33 -11.32
N PRO A 52 9.25 -5.04 -11.42
CA PRO A 52 10.05 -5.09 -12.65
C PRO A 52 9.32 -5.81 -13.80
N ARG A 53 8.45 -6.77 -13.47
CA ARG A 53 7.60 -7.51 -14.41
C ARG A 53 6.43 -8.14 -13.68
N GLN A 54 5.41 -8.57 -14.43
CA GLN A 54 4.31 -9.34 -13.87
C GLN A 54 4.81 -10.58 -13.13
N GLN A 55 4.15 -10.90 -12.02
CA GLN A 55 4.43 -12.06 -11.16
C GLN A 55 5.83 -12.08 -10.51
N ALA A 56 6.68 -11.06 -10.74
CA ALA A 56 7.92 -10.93 -9.99
C ALA A 56 7.61 -10.67 -8.51
N ARG A 57 8.41 -11.29 -7.64
CA ARG A 57 8.33 -11.10 -6.19
C ARG A 57 9.51 -10.26 -5.75
N VAL A 58 9.24 -9.25 -4.94
CA VAL A 58 10.26 -8.46 -4.25
C VAL A 58 9.90 -8.45 -2.78
N CYS A 59 10.87 -8.74 -1.92
CA CYS A 59 10.67 -8.82 -0.47
C CYS A 59 11.44 -7.70 0.21
N VAL A 60 10.79 -7.03 1.16
CA VAL A 60 11.43 -6.07 2.07
C VAL A 60 11.27 -6.58 3.48
N THR A 61 12.35 -6.52 4.25
CA THR A 61 12.37 -6.92 5.66
C THR A 61 12.36 -5.67 6.52
N ALA A 62 11.44 -5.63 7.50
CA ALA A 62 11.37 -4.58 8.51
C ALA A 62 11.37 -5.22 9.90
N THR A 63 12.17 -4.68 10.82
CA THR A 63 12.26 -5.17 12.20
C THR A 63 11.45 -4.26 13.11
N PHE A 64 10.40 -4.81 13.73
CA PHE A 64 9.62 -4.14 14.77
C PHE A 64 10.08 -4.61 16.14
N GLN A 65 10.65 -3.71 16.93
CA GLN A 65 11.15 -4.00 18.26
C GLN A 65 10.10 -3.64 19.31
N LEU A 66 9.77 -4.60 20.17
CA LEU A 66 8.91 -4.40 21.33
C LEU A 66 9.65 -3.62 22.43
N GLN A 67 8.93 -2.76 23.13
CA GLN A 67 9.45 -2.07 24.32
C GLN A 67 9.61 -3.08 25.48
N ASP A 68 10.60 -2.86 26.33
CA ASP A 68 10.91 -3.77 27.44
C ASP A 68 9.80 -3.83 28.51
N ASN A 69 9.06 -2.73 28.70
CA ASN A 69 8.12 -2.53 29.80
C ASN A 69 6.64 -2.69 29.40
N ILE A 70 6.35 -3.51 28.39
CA ILE A 70 4.97 -3.79 27.97
C ILE A 70 4.19 -4.50 29.10
N ARG A 71 3.18 -3.81 29.62
CA ARG A 71 2.23 -4.38 30.60
C ARG A 71 1.21 -5.31 29.94
N ASP A 72 0.74 -4.92 28.76
CA ASP A 72 -0.27 -5.66 28.04
C ASP A 72 0.34 -6.66 27.06
N LYS A 73 0.48 -7.90 27.53
CA LYS A 73 1.09 -9.01 26.80
C LYS A 73 0.08 -9.95 26.16
N LEU A 74 -1.21 -9.82 26.52
CA LEU A 74 -2.25 -10.76 26.08
C LEU A 74 -2.88 -10.35 24.75
N ARG A 75 -3.00 -9.04 24.47
CA ARG A 75 -3.52 -8.58 23.18
C ARG A 75 -2.49 -8.75 22.06
N PRO A 76 -2.88 -9.26 20.88
CA PRO A 76 -1.95 -9.45 19.76
C PRO A 76 -1.39 -8.13 19.24
N ILE A 77 -0.20 -8.16 18.64
CA ILE A 77 0.36 -7.02 17.89
C ILE A 77 -0.16 -7.11 16.46
N THR A 78 -1.19 -6.34 16.13
CA THR A 78 -1.78 -6.35 14.78
C THR A 78 -0.91 -5.55 13.81
N MET A 79 -0.55 -6.17 12.68
CA MET A 79 0.15 -5.51 11.57
C MET A 79 -0.83 -5.21 10.44
N THR A 80 -0.75 -4.04 9.83
CA THR A 80 -1.56 -3.67 8.66
C THR A 80 -0.65 -3.18 7.55
N LEU A 81 -0.83 -3.73 6.35
CA LEU A 81 -0.13 -3.29 5.15
C LEU A 81 -1.10 -2.51 4.26
N ALA A 82 -0.81 -1.23 4.02
CA ALA A 82 -1.47 -0.42 3.02
C ALA A 82 -0.50 -0.15 1.86
N TYR A 83 -0.99 -0.18 0.62
CA TYR A 83 -0.17 0.11 -0.54
C TYR A 83 -0.95 0.81 -1.65
N GLY A 84 -0.25 1.60 -2.46
CA GLY A 84 -0.73 2.24 -3.68
C GLY A 84 0.18 1.92 -4.86
N ILE A 85 -0.40 1.75 -6.04
CA ILE A 85 0.33 1.49 -7.29
C ILE A 85 0.60 2.82 -8.00
N HIS A 86 1.86 3.09 -8.35
CA HIS A 86 2.30 4.28 -9.08
C HIS A 86 2.97 3.89 -10.40
N GLY A 87 2.78 4.67 -11.46
CA GLY A 87 3.39 4.46 -12.78
C GLY A 87 2.57 5.09 -13.91
N ASP A 88 3.13 5.14 -15.12
CA ASP A 88 2.57 5.83 -16.30
C ASP A 88 1.15 5.37 -16.71
N GLY A 89 0.73 4.18 -16.25
CA GLY A 89 -0.63 3.66 -16.46
C GLY A 89 -1.68 4.24 -15.50
N ALA A 90 -1.29 4.69 -14.30
CA ALA A 90 -2.21 5.23 -13.30
C ALA A 90 -2.70 6.65 -13.67
N THR A 91 -1.86 7.44 -14.32
CA THR A 91 -2.21 8.75 -14.90
C THR A 91 -3.08 8.61 -16.14
N ARG A 92 -2.88 7.59 -16.98
CA ARG A 92 -3.76 7.32 -18.13
C ARG A 92 -5.20 7.03 -17.73
N GLN A 93 -5.43 6.36 -16.60
CA GLN A 93 -6.77 6.02 -16.14
C GLN A 93 -7.58 7.26 -15.67
N ARG A 94 -6.89 8.35 -15.30
CA ARG A 94 -7.51 9.62 -14.86
C ARG A 94 -7.75 10.62 -16.01
N GLN A 95 -7.15 10.39 -17.17
CA GLN A 95 -7.16 11.32 -18.31
C GLN A 95 -7.88 10.76 -19.54
N ASP A 96 -8.70 9.71 -19.39
CA ASP A 96 -9.45 9.11 -20.49
C ASP A 96 -10.91 9.61 -20.47
N PRO A 97 -11.23 10.79 -21.06
CA PRO A 97 -12.59 11.35 -21.07
C PRO A 97 -13.60 10.43 -21.78
N ALA A 98 -13.12 9.45 -22.55
CA ALA A 98 -13.94 8.43 -23.19
C ALA A 98 -14.55 7.38 -22.22
N ARG A 99 -13.98 7.18 -21.02
CA ARG A 99 -14.53 6.25 -20.01
C ARG A 99 -15.57 6.87 -19.08
N LEU A 100 -15.51 8.19 -18.84
CA LEU A 100 -16.54 8.92 -18.09
C LEU A 100 -17.91 8.91 -18.79
N ARG A 101 -17.95 8.54 -20.08
CA ARG A 101 -19.19 8.39 -20.87
C ARG A 101 -19.74 6.96 -20.93
N ARG A 102 -19.06 5.96 -20.35
CA ARG A 102 -19.49 4.53 -20.39
C ARG A 102 -19.97 3.96 -19.06
N SER A 103 -20.15 4.79 -18.04
CA SER A 103 -20.88 4.39 -16.84
C SER A 103 -22.37 4.56 -17.09
N SER A 104 -23.00 3.47 -17.57
CA SER A 104 -24.42 3.09 -17.49
C SER A 104 -25.12 2.77 -18.83
N VAL A 105 -24.79 1.64 -19.46
CA VAL A 105 -25.81 0.81 -20.14
C VAL A 105 -25.33 -0.65 -20.09
N LEU A 106 -25.87 -1.44 -19.17
CA LEU A 106 -25.92 -2.89 -19.36
C LEU A 106 -27.00 -3.15 -20.42
N PRO A 107 -26.76 -3.92 -21.49
CA PRO A 107 -27.81 -4.28 -22.42
C PRO A 107 -28.87 -5.13 -21.68
N PRO A 108 -30.18 -4.90 -21.92
CA PRO A 108 -31.21 -5.70 -21.27
C PRO A 108 -31.09 -7.15 -21.72
N LEU A 109 -31.07 -8.08 -20.75
CA LEU A 109 -31.14 -9.51 -21.02
C LEU A 109 -32.59 -9.86 -21.36
N SER A 110 -32.82 -10.45 -22.53
CA SER A 110 -34.11 -11.01 -22.89
C SER A 110 -34.40 -12.25 -22.02
N PRO A 111 -35.64 -12.40 -21.51
CA PRO A 111 -36.01 -13.58 -20.73
C PRO A 111 -36.00 -14.83 -21.63
N VAL A 112 -35.46 -15.92 -21.07
CA VAL A 112 -35.51 -17.25 -21.68
C VAL A 112 -36.85 -17.88 -21.27
N LEU A 113 -37.63 -18.33 -22.26
CA LEU A 113 -38.82 -19.17 -22.08
C LEU A 113 -38.43 -20.63 -21.85
#